data_AF-O69902-F1
#
_entry.id   AF-O69902-F1
#
_cell.length_a   1.000
_cell.length_b   1.000
_cell.length_c   1.000
_cell.angle_alpha   90.00
_cell.angle_beta   90.00
_cell.angle_gamma   90.00
#
_symmetry.space_group_name_H-M   'P 1'
#
loop_
_entity.id
_entity.type
_entity.pdbx_description
1 polymer ?
#
loop_
_entity_poly.entity_id
_entity_poly.type
_entity_poly.pdbx_seq_one_letter_code
_entity_poly.pdbx_strand_id
1 'polypeptide(L)' 'MFSGRKLKEARNKRGMSQAAVAARMGLSGLYVSYWENGRYAPNGVNMVLLLRALGCELEEVTE' A
#
# COMPACT_ATOMS: atom_id res chain seq x y z
N MET A 1 11.79 7.53 2.43
CA MET A 1 11.71 6.75 1.16
C MET A 1 10.58 5.73 1.27
N PHE A 2 9.85 5.36 0.21
CA PHE A 2 8.78 4.33 0.31
C PHE A 2 9.31 2.99 0.82
N SER A 3 8.58 2.36 1.75
CA SER A 3 8.95 1.10 2.40
C SER A 3 7.82 0.07 2.26
N GLY A 4 8.07 -0.98 1.48
CA GLY A 4 7.12 -2.09 1.31
C GLY A 4 6.80 -2.81 2.62
N ARG A 5 7.79 -2.92 3.52
CA ARG A 5 7.59 -3.48 4.87
C ARG A 5 6.63 -2.62 5.69
N LYS A 6 6.83 -1.30 5.73
CA LYS A 6 5.93 -0.39 6.46
C LYS A 6 4.52 -0.38 5.87
N LEU A 7 4.38 -0.46 4.54
CA LEU A 7 3.08 -0.67 3.90
C LEU A 7 2.39 -1.95 4.43
N LYS A 8 3.10 -3.08 4.46
CA LYS A 8 2.55 -4.34 4.97
C LYS A 8 2.10 -4.23 6.42
N GLU A 9 2.88 -3.54 7.26
CA GLU A 9 2.54 -3.26 8.65
C GLU A 9 1.29 -2.38 8.76
N ALA A 10 1.22 -1.28 8.01
CA ALA A 10 0.09 -0.37 7.98
C ALA A 10 -1.20 -1.07 7.53
N ARG A 11 -1.12 -1.95 6.52
CA ARG A 11 -2.23 -2.77 6.05
C ARG A 11 -2.68 -3.78 7.12
N ASN A 12 -1.74 -4.48 7.75
CA ASN A 12 -2.06 -5.48 8.78
C ASN A 12 -2.69 -4.84 10.03
N LYS A 13 -2.22 -3.67 10.47
CA LYS A 13 -2.85 -2.90 11.57
C LYS A 13 -4.32 -2.59 11.32
N ARG A 14 -4.72 -2.50 10.05
CA ARG A 14 -6.08 -2.21 9.60
C ARG A 14 -6.89 -3.47 9.28
N GLY A 15 -6.32 -4.67 9.49
CA GLY A 15 -6.99 -5.95 9.23
C GLY A 15 -7.35 -6.19 7.76
N MET A 16 -6.70 -5.48 6.82
CA MET A 16 -7.03 -5.59 5.39
C MET A 16 -6.16 -6.63 4.69
N SER A 17 -6.71 -7.36 3.72
CA SER A 17 -5.91 -8.19 2.81
C SER A 17 -5.31 -7.34 1.68
N GLN A 18 -4.27 -7.84 1.00
CA GLN A 18 -3.70 -7.16 -0.18
C GLN A 18 -4.77 -6.92 -1.27
N ALA A 19 -5.64 -7.92 -1.49
CA ALA A 19 -6.75 -7.83 -2.44
C ALA A 19 -7.79 -6.77 -2.01
N ALA A 20 -8.10 -6.65 -0.72
CA ALA A 20 -9.04 -5.65 -0.22
C ALA A 20 -8.52 -4.22 -0.42
N VAL A 21 -7.23 -3.97 -0.16
CA VAL A 21 -6.61 -2.66 -0.43
C VAL A 21 -6.62 -2.35 -1.93
N ALA A 22 -6.19 -3.32 -2.75
CA ALA A 22 -6.16 -3.13 -4.21
C ALA A 22 -7.55 -2.88 -4.79
N ALA A 23 -8.58 -3.59 -4.32
CA ALA A 23 -9.96 -3.38 -4.76
C ALA A 23 -10.45 -1.95 -4.48
N ARG A 24 -10.09 -1.36 -3.33
CA ARG A 24 -10.40 0.05 -3.01
C ARG A 24 -9.71 1.05 -3.94
N MET A 25 -8.61 0.64 -4.57
CA MET A 25 -7.86 1.44 -5.54
C MET A 25 -8.29 1.16 -6.99
N GLY A 26 -9.17 0.18 -7.23
CA GLY A 26 -9.49 -0.30 -8.58
C GLY A 26 -8.36 -1.09 -9.25
N LEU A 27 -7.46 -1.72 -8.46
CA LEU A 27 -6.29 -2.46 -8.95
C LEU A 27 -6.37 -3.95 -8.62
N SER A 28 -5.54 -4.75 -9.29
CA SER A 28 -5.28 -6.14 -8.90
C SER A 28 -4.44 -6.22 -7.63
N GLY A 29 -4.74 -7.18 -6.74
CA GLY A 29 -3.97 -7.47 -5.52
C GLY A 29 -2.48 -7.73 -5.76
N LEU A 30 -2.11 -8.13 -6.98
CA LEU A 30 -0.73 -8.32 -7.41
C LEU A 30 0.14 -7.07 -7.23
N TYR A 31 -0.42 -5.87 -7.48
CA TYR A 31 0.32 -4.61 -7.33
C TYR A 31 0.71 -4.35 -5.87
N VAL A 32 -0.21 -4.58 -4.93
CA VAL A 32 0.08 -4.42 -3.50
C VAL A 32 1.14 -5.42 -3.05
N SER A 33 1.07 -6.67 -3.54
CA SER A 33 2.12 -7.66 -3.28
C SER A 33 3.49 -7.22 -3.82
N TYR A 34 3.55 -6.68 -5.04
CA TYR A 34 4.81 -6.16 -5.59
C TYR A 34 5.38 -5.00 -4.78
N TRP A 35 4.54 -4.11 -4.27
CA TRP A 35 4.98 -3.01 -3.41
C TRP A 35 5.47 -3.48 -2.06
N GLU A 36 4.73 -4.39 -1.40
CA GLU A 36 5.10 -4.93 -0.09
C GLU A 36 6.41 -5.72 -0.12
N ASN A 37 6.70 -6.39 -1.23
CA ASN A 37 7.94 -7.16 -1.42
C ASN A 37 9.08 -6.34 -2.06
N GLY A 38 8.91 -5.03 -2.23
CA GLY A 38 9.96 -4.14 -2.74
C GLY A 38 10.31 -4.32 -4.21
N ARG A 39 9.47 -5.01 -4.99
CA ARG A 39 9.69 -5.21 -6.43
C ARG A 39 9.53 -3.89 -7.21
N TYR A 40 8.56 -3.08 -6.81
CA TYR A 40 8.31 -1.74 -7.36
C TYR A 40 7.83 -0.82 -6.23
N ALA A 41 8.01 0.49 -6.40
CA ALA A 41 7.31 1.48 -5.59
C ALA A 41 6.04 1.94 -6.31
N PRO A 42 4.97 2.34 -5.58
CA PRO A 42 3.84 3.03 -6.20
C PRO A 42 4.31 4.38 -6.78
N ASN A 43 3.79 4.73 -7.96
CA ASN A 43 3.95 6.09 -8.48
C ASN A 43 3.12 7.10 -7.66
N GLY A 44 3.24 8.40 -7.95
CA GLY A 44 2.53 9.43 -7.17
C GLY A 44 1.01 9.25 -7.11
N VAL A 45 0.37 8.87 -8.22
CA VAL A 45 -1.09 8.63 -8.26
C VAL A 45 -1.46 7.43 -7.38
N ASN A 46 -0.75 6.31 -7.55
CA ASN A 46 -0.98 5.10 -6.77
C ASN A 46 -0.66 5.30 -5.29
N MET A 47 0.30 6.17 -4.95
CA MET A 47 0.59 6.53 -3.56
C MET A 47 -0.62 7.22 -2.93
N VAL A 48 -1.17 8.25 -3.58
CA VAL A 48 -2.37 8.96 -3.05
C VAL A 48 -3.55 8.00 -2.90
N LEU A 49 -3.78 7.13 -3.88
CA LEU A 49 -4.86 6.13 -3.80
C LEU A 49 -4.62 5.12 -2.68
N LEU A 50 -3.38 4.69 -2.47
CA LEU A 50 -2.98 3.75 -1.44
C LEU A 50 -3.21 4.32 -0.04
N LEU A 51 -2.75 5.55 0.20
CA LEU A 51 -2.94 6.26 1.46
C LEU A 51 -4.41 6.44 1.78
N ARG A 52 -5.23 6.83 0.78
CA ARG A 52 -6.69 6.91 0.93
C ARG A 52 -7.36 5.56 1.20
N ALA A 53 -6.95 4.51 0.48
CA ALA A 53 -7.51 3.17 0.64
C ALA A 53 -7.26 2.60 2.05
N LEU A 54 -6.08 2.89 2.60
CA LEU A 54 -5.69 2.53 3.96
C LEU A 54 -6.26 3.51 5.01
N GLY A 55 -6.49 4.77 4.67
CA GLY A 55 -6.74 5.81 5.67
C GLY A 55 -5.49 6.00 6.55
N CYS A 56 -4.33 6.16 5.91
CA CYS A 56 -3.05 6.43 6.56
C CYS A 56 -2.37 7.64 5.94
N GLU A 57 -1.42 8.21 6.67
CA GLU A 57 -0.54 9.26 6.16
C GLU A 57 0.75 8.68 5.58
N LEU A 58 1.50 9.51 4.84
CA LEU A 58 2.72 9.08 4.13
C LEU A 58 3.78 8.53 5.07
N GLU A 59 3.90 9.09 6.26
CA GLU A 59 4.86 8.72 7.31
C GLU A 59 4.70 7.26 7.75
N GLU A 60 3.48 6.71 7.66
CA GLU A 60 3.22 5.31 8.00
C GLU A 60 3.82 4.32 6.98
N VAL A 61 4.17 4.77 5.77
CA VAL A 61 4.67 3.91 4.68
C VAL A 61 6.05 4.31 4.15
N THR A 62 6.71 5.27 4.81
CA THR A 62 8.07 5.71 4.46
C THR A 62 9.06 5.49 5.59
N GLU A 63 10.30 5.11 5.27
CA GLU A 63 11.43 5.29 6.22
C GLU A 63 11.75 6.77 6.39
#